data_AF-A0A4Q1QBU2-F1
#
_entry.id   AF-A0A4Q1QBU2-F1
#
_cell.length_a   1.000
_cell.length_b   1.000
_cell.length_c   1.000
_cell.angle_alpha   90.00
_cell.angle_beta   90.00
_cell.angle_gamma   90.00
#
_symmetry.space_group_name_H-M   'P 1'
#
loop_
_entity.id
_entity.type
_entity.pdbx_description
1 polymer ?
#
loop_
_entity_poly.entity_id
_entity_poly.type
_entity_poly.pdbx_seq_one_letter_code
_entity_poly.pdbx_strand_id
1 'polypeptide(L)'
;MAVLHILVGTTSGNTEFLADTISDELIEKGFETELHYEPELEALPTSEPWLVLLSSHGAGDYADSMLDFYDEITAPQTPDLSDLNYAVIAIGESSYDTFCKAGRHCDERLQELGGTRMLERLEIDMLQDDPEQKASQWIPSMADVLKAL
;
A
#
# COMPACT_ATOMS: atom_id res chain seq x y z
N MET A 1 -17.59 11.24 -4.13
CA MET A 1 -16.17 11.20 -4.53
C MET A 1 -15.67 9.85 -4.07
N ALA A 2 -14.76 9.20 -4.79
CA ALA A 2 -14.21 7.93 -4.33
C ALA A 2 -13.21 8.22 -3.20
N VAL A 3 -13.29 7.46 -2.12
CA VAL A 3 -12.35 7.57 -0.99
C VAL A 3 -11.14 6.69 -1.30
N LEU A 4 -9.92 7.20 -1.09
CA LEU A 4 -8.70 6.40 -1.19
C LEU A 4 -8.44 5.70 0.15
N HIS A 5 -8.52 4.38 0.17
CA HIS A 5 -8.22 3.60 1.37
C HIS A 5 -6.72 3.33 1.45
N ILE A 6 -6.06 3.86 2.47
CA ILE A 6 -4.63 3.72 2.70
C ILE A 6 -4.41 2.62 3.73
N LEU A 7 -3.92 1.47 3.29
CA LEU A 7 -3.64 0.31 4.14
C LEU A 7 -2.19 0.39 4.64
N VAL A 8 -1.98 0.28 5.95
CA VAL A 8 -0.68 0.51 6.58
C VAL A 8 -0.16 -0.75 7.27
N GLY A 9 0.85 -1.36 6.67
CA GLY A 9 1.63 -2.46 7.24
C GLY A 9 2.91 -1.96 7.90
N THR A 10 2.91 -1.90 9.23
CA THR A 10 3.99 -1.30 10.03
C THR A 10 4.34 -2.15 11.24
N THR A 11 5.62 -2.21 11.58
CA THR A 11 6.09 -2.86 12.83
C THR A 11 6.53 -1.84 13.87
N SER A 12 7.09 -0.70 13.45
CA SER A 12 7.73 0.28 14.33
C SER A 12 7.21 1.71 14.17
N GLY A 13 6.06 1.89 13.49
CA GLY A 13 5.39 3.19 13.32
C GLY A 13 5.97 4.11 12.23
N ASN A 14 7.15 3.82 11.69
CA ASN A 14 7.74 4.66 10.63
C ASN A 14 6.86 4.73 9.37
N THR A 15 6.23 3.61 9.01
CA THR A 15 5.33 3.54 7.86
C THR A 15 4.00 4.25 8.12
N GLU A 16 3.56 4.34 9.38
CA GLU A 16 2.37 5.11 9.78
C GLU A 16 2.61 6.59 9.53
N PHE A 17 3.74 7.12 10.01
CA PHE A 17 4.10 8.51 9.80
C PHE A 17 4.16 8.90 8.31
N LEU A 18 4.69 7.99 7.47
CA LEU A 18 4.70 8.19 6.03
C LEU A 18 3.28 8.16 5.44
N ALA A 19 2.42 7.25 5.92
CA ALA A 19 1.03 7.15 5.49
C ALA A 19 0.24 8.41 5.82
N ASP A 20 0.38 8.93 7.05
CA ASP A 20 -0.23 10.19 7.48
C ASP A 20 0.23 11.35 6.58
N THR A 21 1.54 11.45 6.32
CA THR A 21 2.11 12.49 5.45
C THR A 21 1.54 12.42 4.04
N ILE A 22 1.48 11.21 3.45
CA ILE A 22 0.90 11.00 2.11
C ILE A 22 -0.60 11.35 2.10
N SER A 23 -1.32 10.95 3.15
CA SER A 23 -2.73 11.25 3.33
C SER A 23 -2.98 12.76 3.34
N ASP A 24 -2.25 13.50 4.17
CA ASP A 24 -2.36 14.96 4.27
C ASP A 24 -2.08 15.64 2.92
N GLU A 25 -1.01 15.25 2.21
CA GLU A 25 -0.69 15.79 0.89
C GLU A 25 -1.78 15.53 -0.16
N LEU A 26 -2.45 14.37 -0.11
CA LEU A 26 -3.55 14.04 -1.00
C LEU A 26 -4.83 14.81 -0.62
N ILE A 27 -5.11 14.97 0.67
CA ILE A 27 -6.22 15.80 1.16
C ILE A 27 -6.03 17.26 0.71
N GLU A 28 -4.82 17.81 0.82
CA GLU A 28 -4.51 19.17 0.34
C GLU A 28 -4.72 19.31 -1.18
N LYS A 29 -4.58 18.23 -1.94
CA LYS A 29 -4.86 18.18 -3.39
C LYS A 29 -6.36 17.98 -3.71
N GLY A 30 -7.20 17.82 -2.69
CA GLY A 30 -8.65 17.72 -2.81
C GLY A 30 -9.21 16.30 -2.91
N PHE A 31 -8.45 15.28 -2.51
CA PHE A 31 -8.93 13.90 -2.41
C PHE A 31 -9.43 13.59 -0.99
N GLU A 32 -10.29 12.59 -0.87
CA GLU A 32 -10.66 12.01 0.42
C GLU A 32 -9.83 10.74 0.65
N THR A 33 -9.25 10.60 1.84
CA THR A 33 -8.41 9.45 2.21
C THR A 33 -8.90 8.86 3.53
N GLU A 34 -8.75 7.55 3.71
CA GLU A 34 -9.05 6.85 4.94
C GLU A 34 -7.89 5.91 5.30
N LEU A 35 -7.33 6.06 6.50
CA LEU A 35 -6.17 5.29 6.97
C LEU A 35 -6.62 4.04 7.73
N HIS A 36 -6.12 2.88 7.30
CA HIS A 36 -6.39 1.57 7.87
C HIS A 36 -5.07 0.97 8.40
N TYR A 37 -4.89 1.05 9.72
CA TYR A 37 -3.70 0.51 10.39
C TYR A 37 -3.76 -1.00 10.60
N GLU A 38 -4.98 -1.53 10.74
CA GLU A 38 -5.27 -2.97 10.81
C GLU A 38 -6.35 -3.26 9.76
N PRO A 39 -5.98 -3.31 8.47
CA PRO A 39 -6.94 -3.51 7.39
C PRO A 39 -7.52 -4.94 7.43
N GLU A 40 -8.83 -5.05 7.30
CA GLU A 40 -9.54 -6.33 7.14
C GLU A 40 -10.20 -6.33 5.75
N LEU A 41 -9.95 -7.37 4.95
CA LEU A 41 -10.43 -7.45 3.57
C LEU A 41 -11.96 -7.39 3.51
N GLU A 42 -12.65 -8.03 4.45
CA GLU A 42 -14.12 -8.01 4.53
C GLU A 42 -14.70 -6.63 4.83
N ALA A 43 -13.94 -5.75 5.48
CA ALA A 43 -14.37 -4.40 5.84
C ALA A 43 -14.02 -3.34 4.77
N LEU A 44 -13.14 -3.67 3.84
CA LEU A 44 -12.64 -2.73 2.84
C LEU A 44 -13.52 -2.70 1.58
N PRO A 45 -13.91 -1.50 1.10
CA PRO A 45 -14.68 -1.38 -0.13
C PRO A 45 -13.79 -1.66 -1.35
N THR A 46 -14.02 -2.79 -2.01
CA THR A 46 -13.26 -3.20 -3.20
C THR A 46 -13.61 -2.39 -4.45
N SER A 47 -14.68 -1.58 -4.42
CA SER A 47 -15.06 -0.65 -5.49
C SER A 47 -14.32 0.68 -5.45
N GLU A 48 -13.55 0.93 -4.39
CA GLU A 48 -12.79 2.17 -4.18
C GLU A 48 -11.29 1.90 -4.25
N PRO A 49 -10.47 2.89 -4.65
CA PRO A 49 -9.05 2.66 -4.84
C PRO A 49 -8.33 2.43 -3.51
N TRP A 50 -7.36 1.51 -3.52
CA TRP A 50 -6.51 1.21 -2.35
C TRP A 50 -5.06 1.65 -2.57
N LEU A 51 -4.42 2.17 -1.51
CA LEU A 51 -3.00 2.45 -1.45
C LEU A 51 -2.38 1.63 -0.32
N VAL A 52 -1.62 0.60 -0.67
CA VAL A 52 -1.01 -0.31 0.32
C VAL A 52 0.41 0.14 0.61
N LEU A 53 0.67 0.61 1.83
CA LEU A 53 2.01 0.86 2.34
C LEU A 53 2.42 -0.33 3.18
N LEU A 54 3.47 -1.04 2.78
CA LEU A 54 3.92 -2.23 3.49
C LEU A 54 5.42 -2.17 3.76
N SER A 55 5.76 -2.12 5.04
CA SER A 55 7.13 -2.36 5.49
C SER A 55 7.43 -3.86 5.54
N SER A 56 8.63 -4.20 5.12
CA SER A 56 9.17 -5.55 5.22
C SER A 56 10.09 -5.64 6.43
N HIS A 57 9.87 -6.64 7.28
CA HIS A 57 10.71 -6.87 8.46
C HIS A 57 11.52 -8.17 8.34
N GLY A 58 12.76 -8.16 8.84
CA GLY A 58 13.61 -9.35 8.97
C GLY A 58 13.80 -10.13 7.66
N ALA A 59 13.15 -11.29 7.55
CA ALA A 59 13.23 -12.19 6.39
C ALA A 59 12.29 -11.80 5.22
N GLY A 60 11.79 -10.57 5.23
CA GLY A 60 10.85 -10.05 4.22
C GLY A 60 9.43 -10.52 4.42
N ASP A 61 9.05 -10.78 5.67
CA ASP A 61 7.68 -11.10 6.05
C ASP A 61 6.85 -9.82 6.12
N TYR A 62 5.52 -9.99 6.10
CA TYR A 62 4.56 -8.91 6.31
C TYR A 62 4.67 -8.39 7.74
N ALA A 63 4.37 -7.11 7.92
CA ALA A 63 4.22 -6.52 9.24
C ALA A 63 3.05 -7.17 9.98
N ASP A 64 3.13 -7.26 11.32
CA ASP A 64 2.11 -7.88 12.17
C ASP A 64 0.70 -7.32 11.90
N SER A 65 0.60 -6.01 11.67
CA SER A 65 -0.68 -5.31 11.40
C SER A 65 -1.34 -5.69 10.07
N MET A 66 -0.62 -6.37 9.17
CA MET A 66 -1.10 -6.80 7.85
C MET A 66 -1.12 -8.33 7.71
N LEU A 67 -0.86 -9.09 8.78
CA LEU A 67 -0.90 -10.55 8.75
C LEU A 67 -2.30 -11.09 8.51
N ASP A 68 -3.31 -10.53 9.18
CA ASP A 68 -4.70 -10.95 8.99
C ASP A 68 -5.17 -10.66 7.55
N PHE A 69 -4.91 -9.45 7.05
CA PHE A 69 -5.15 -9.10 5.64
C PHE A 69 -4.43 -10.05 4.67
N TYR A 70 -3.17 -10.39 4.96
CA TYR A 70 -2.38 -11.32 4.15
C TYR A 70 -3.03 -12.71 4.09
N ASP A 71 -3.49 -13.23 5.23
CA ASP A 71 -4.19 -14.51 5.31
C ASP A 71 -5.51 -14.47 4.53
N GLU A 72 -6.25 -13.35 4.61
CA GLU A 72 -7.49 -13.14 3.86
C GLU A 72 -7.28 -13.10 2.34
N ILE A 73 -6.27 -12.38 1.83
CA ILE A 73 -5.98 -12.34 0.38
C ILE A 73 -5.38 -13.65 -0.12
N THR A 74 -4.78 -14.46 0.75
CA THR A 74 -4.17 -15.76 0.40
C THR A 74 -5.15 -16.92 0.55
N ALA A 75 -6.29 -16.70 1.23
CA ALA A 75 -7.30 -17.71 1.43
C ALA A 75 -7.88 -18.26 0.11
N PRO A 76 -8.32 -19.52 0.07
CA PRO A 76 -8.98 -20.07 -1.12
C PRO A 76 -10.38 -19.48 -1.35
N GLN A 77 -10.95 -18.78 -0.36
CA GLN A 77 -12.28 -18.17 -0.40
C GLN A 77 -12.21 -16.66 -0.70
N THR A 78 -11.02 -16.11 -0.98
CA THR A 78 -10.86 -14.68 -1.25
C THR A 78 -11.78 -14.25 -2.39
N PRO A 79 -12.56 -13.17 -2.21
CA PRO A 79 -13.39 -12.63 -3.28
C PRO A 79 -12.54 -12.16 -4.47
N ASP A 80 -13.18 -12.12 -5.64
CA ASP A 80 -12.59 -11.51 -6.83
C ASP A 80 -12.46 -10.00 -6.61
N LEU A 81 -11.27 -9.46 -6.89
CA LEU A 81 -10.91 -8.04 -6.78
C LEU A 81 -10.84 -7.38 -8.15
N SER A 82 -11.53 -7.91 -9.17
CA SER A 82 -11.55 -7.36 -10.53
C SER A 82 -11.94 -5.88 -10.64
N ASP A 83 -12.77 -5.37 -9.71
CA ASP A 83 -13.18 -3.97 -9.67
C ASP A 83 -12.23 -3.08 -8.85
N LEU A 84 -11.24 -3.67 -8.18
CA LEU A 84 -10.31 -2.97 -7.31
C LEU A 84 -9.22 -2.30 -8.14
N ASN A 85 -9.07 -0.99 -7.95
CA ASN A 85 -7.90 -0.26 -8.37
C ASN A 85 -6.94 -0.13 -7.18
N TYR A 86 -5.66 -0.43 -7.36
CA TYR A 86 -4.72 -0.34 -6.25
C TYR A 86 -3.34 0.18 -6.66
N ALA A 87 -2.62 0.70 -5.67
CA ALA A 87 -1.21 1.03 -5.77
C ALA A 87 -0.48 0.54 -4.52
N VAL A 88 0.81 0.25 -4.66
CA VAL A 88 1.63 -0.30 -3.57
C VAL A 88 2.88 0.54 -3.37
N ILE A 89 3.19 0.83 -2.10
CA ILE A 89 4.44 1.41 -1.64
C ILE A 89 5.10 0.36 -0.74
N ALA A 90 6.13 -0.29 -1.26
CA ALA A 90 6.93 -1.24 -0.52
C ALA A 90 8.09 -0.51 0.16
N ILE A 91 8.21 -0.69 1.47
CA ILE A 91 9.29 -0.12 2.27
C ILE A 91 10.17 -1.26 2.76
N GLY A 92 11.47 -1.14 2.54
CA GLY A 92 12.42 -2.15 2.95
C GLY A 92 13.83 -1.58 3.09
N GLU A 93 14.77 -2.47 3.39
CA GLU A 93 16.18 -2.14 3.51
C GLU A 93 16.98 -3.03 2.55
N SER A 94 17.75 -2.44 1.64
CA SER A 94 18.53 -3.20 0.64
C SER A 94 19.68 -4.02 1.23
N SER A 95 20.00 -3.83 2.52
CA SER A 95 20.96 -4.69 3.23
C SER A 95 20.45 -6.11 3.44
N TYR A 96 19.14 -6.34 3.34
CA TYR A 96 18.55 -7.67 3.39
C TYR A 96 18.28 -8.18 1.98
N ASP A 97 18.60 -9.46 1.73
CA ASP A 97 18.31 -10.13 0.46
C ASP A 97 16.81 -10.14 0.12
N THR A 98 15.97 -9.87 1.12
CA THR A 98 14.51 -9.86 1.06
C THR A 98 13.95 -8.45 0.89
N PHE A 99 14.70 -7.57 0.24
CA PHE A 99 14.34 -6.19 -0.05
C PHE A 99 12.93 -6.07 -0.65
N CYS A 100 12.06 -5.33 0.04
CA CYS A 100 10.67 -5.04 -0.33
C CYS A 100 9.77 -6.28 -0.55
N LYS A 101 10.22 -7.49 -0.16
CA LYS A 101 9.57 -8.76 -0.51
C LYS A 101 8.08 -8.80 -0.18
N ALA A 102 7.69 -8.36 1.01
CA ALA A 102 6.29 -8.32 1.43
C ALA A 102 5.43 -7.43 0.51
N GLY A 103 5.89 -6.21 0.20
CA GLY A 103 5.20 -5.30 -0.72
C GLY A 103 5.14 -5.84 -2.15
N ARG A 104 6.20 -6.50 -2.63
CA ARG A 104 6.19 -7.16 -3.94
C ARG A 104 5.16 -8.28 -4.00
N HIS A 105 5.15 -9.13 -2.97
CA HIS A 105 4.21 -10.23 -2.86
C HIS A 105 2.76 -9.73 -2.79
N CYS A 106 2.50 -8.63 -2.06
CA CYS A 106 1.17 -8.03 -1.98
C CYS A 106 0.70 -7.52 -3.35
N ASP A 107 1.57 -6.81 -4.07
CA ASP A 107 1.30 -6.32 -5.43
C ASP A 107 0.96 -7.47 -6.39
N GLU A 108 1.75 -8.55 -6.36
CA GLU A 108 1.50 -9.75 -7.18
C GLU A 108 0.18 -10.42 -6.81
N ARG A 109 -0.11 -10.56 -5.51
CA ARG A 109 -1.31 -11.24 -5.03
C ARG A 109 -2.59 -10.48 -5.39
N LEU A 110 -2.60 -9.16 -5.22
CA LEU A 110 -3.73 -8.32 -5.62
C LEU A 110 -3.96 -8.40 -7.14
N GLN A 111 -2.90 -8.49 -7.93
CA GLN A 111 -3.00 -8.67 -9.38
C GLN A 111 -3.59 -10.04 -9.75
N GLU A 112 -3.18 -11.12 -9.07
CA GLU A 112 -3.72 -12.47 -9.27
C GLU A 112 -5.22 -12.55 -8.94
N LEU A 113 -5.67 -11.77 -7.96
CA LEU A 113 -7.07 -11.68 -7.55
C LEU A 113 -7.92 -10.83 -8.49
N GLY A 114 -7.35 -10.29 -9.57
CA GLY A 114 -8.05 -9.47 -10.57
C GLY A 114 -7.87 -7.96 -10.42
N GLY A 115 -7.22 -7.50 -9.34
CA GLY A 115 -6.98 -6.09 -9.09
C GLY A 115 -6.21 -5.41 -10.22
N THR A 116 -6.58 -4.16 -10.51
CA THR A 116 -5.91 -3.32 -11.49
C THR A 116 -4.91 -2.40 -10.82
N ARG A 117 -3.63 -2.63 -11.10
CA ARG A 117 -2.56 -1.76 -10.62
C ARG A 117 -2.58 -0.40 -11.34
N MET A 118 -2.82 0.65 -10.57
CA MET A 118 -2.92 2.04 -11.05
C MET A 118 -1.57 2.63 -11.48
N LEU A 119 -0.52 2.32 -10.72
CA LEU A 119 0.82 2.85 -10.89
C LEU A 119 1.87 1.79 -10.60
N GLU A 120 3.07 1.96 -11.17
CA GLU A 120 4.20 1.13 -10.79
C GLU A 120 4.46 1.26 -9.29
N ARG A 121 4.64 0.10 -8.64
CA ARG A 121 4.90 0.00 -7.20
C ARG A 121 6.11 0.87 -6.85
N LEU A 122 5.97 1.71 -5.84
CA LEU A 122 7.09 2.46 -5.29
C LEU A 122 7.88 1.56 -4.35
N GLU A 123 9.19 1.47 -4.54
CA GLU A 123 10.08 0.76 -3.62
C GLU A 123 10.98 1.77 -2.92
N ILE A 124 10.86 1.86 -1.60
CA ILE A 124 11.62 2.78 -0.75
C ILE A 124 12.67 1.97 0.01
N ASP A 125 13.95 2.31 -0.19
CA ASP A 125 15.06 1.74 0.54
C ASP A 125 15.45 2.65 1.71
N MET A 126 15.10 2.25 2.93
CA MET A 126 15.36 3.03 4.15
C MET A 126 16.86 3.30 4.42
N LEU A 127 17.77 2.60 3.73
CA LEU A 127 19.22 2.85 3.83
C LEU A 127 19.79 3.83 2.80
N GLN A 128 19.09 4.04 1.69
CA GLN A 128 19.59 4.83 0.56
C GLN A 128 18.70 6.01 0.23
N ASP A 129 17.40 5.85 0.44
CA ASP A 129 16.37 6.82 0.11
C ASP A 129 15.89 7.54 1.37
N ASP A 130 15.47 8.79 1.17
CA ASP A 130 14.62 9.50 2.10
C ASP A 130 13.15 9.12 1.77
N PRO A 131 12.42 8.46 2.70
CA PRO A 131 11.07 7.98 2.45
C PRO A 131 10.10 9.11 2.13
N GLU A 132 10.19 10.25 2.83
CA GLU A 132 9.31 11.40 2.63
C GLU A 132 9.57 12.02 1.26
N GLN A 133 10.85 12.24 0.91
CA GLN A 133 11.21 12.81 -0.37
C GLN A 133 10.78 11.91 -1.54
N LYS A 134 10.97 10.59 -1.40
CA LYS A 134 10.64 9.62 -2.45
C LYS A 134 9.13 9.46 -2.61
N ALA A 135 8.38 9.44 -1.52
CA ALA A 135 6.92 9.47 -1.55
C ALA A 135 6.39 10.77 -2.19
N SER A 136 6.92 11.93 -1.80
CA SER A 136 6.48 13.23 -2.35
C SER A 136 6.71 13.34 -3.87
N GLN A 137 7.71 12.68 -4.42
CA GLN A 137 7.91 12.60 -5.88
C GLN A 137 6.89 11.67 -6.58
N TRP A 138 6.36 10.68 -5.87
CA TRP A 138 5.41 9.71 -6.38
C TRP A 138 3.94 10.18 -6.26
N ILE A 139 3.60 10.92 -5.19
CA ILE A 139 2.25 11.45 -4.93
C ILE A 139 1.63 12.21 -6.11
N PRO A 140 2.35 13.09 -6.85
CA PRO A 140 1.78 13.77 -8.02
C PRO A 140 1.25 12.79 -9.08
N SER A 141 1.98 11.71 -9.33
CA SER A 141 1.54 10.67 -10.27
C SER A 141 0.30 9.97 -9.75
N MET A 142 0.24 9.65 -8.45
CA MET A 142 -0.94 9.05 -7.81
C MET A 142 -2.16 9.95 -7.92
N ALA A 143 -2.00 11.24 -7.63
CA ALA A 143 -3.06 12.22 -7.78
C ALA A 143 -3.59 12.31 -9.22
N ASP A 144 -2.71 12.24 -10.23
CA ASP A 144 -3.14 12.27 -11.62
C ASP A 144 -3.94 11.03 -12.01
N VAL A 145 -3.55 9.84 -11.54
CA VAL A 145 -4.32 8.61 -11.82
C VAL A 145 -5.65 8.61 -11.05
N LEU A 146 -5.66 9.06 -9.78
CA LEU A 146 -6.90 9.16 -9.00
C LEU A 146 -7.94 10.11 -9.61
N LYS A 147 -7.50 11.19 -10.29
CA LYS A 147 -8.41 12.08 -11.04
C LYS A 147 -9.00 11.45 -12.30
N ALA A 148 -8.35 10.42 -12.83
CA ALA A 148 -8.75 9.76 -14.06
C ALA A 148 -9.71 8.58 -13.83
N LEU A 149 -9.86 8.15 -12.56
CA LEU A 149 -10.88 7.20 -12.10
C LEU A 149 -12.25 7.88 -12.01
#